data_AF-A0A511W5C2-F1
#
_entry.id   AF-A0A511W5C2-F1
#
_cell.length_a   1.000
_cell.length_b   1.000
_cell.length_c   1.000
_cell.angle_alpha   90.00
_cell.angle_beta   90.00
_cell.angle_gamma   90.00
#
_symmetry.space_group_name_H-M   'P 1'
#
loop_
_entity.id
_entity.type
_entity.pdbx_description
1 polymer ?
#
loop_
_entity_poly.entity_id
_entity_poly.type
_entity_poly.pdbx_seq_one_letter_code
_entity_poly.pdbx_strand_id
1 'polypeptide(L)'
;MDIHDDEGLLGSIEKSFIENRYIVRDKDQEPCFELSSSIVWARSFNIENMSREEVGVIEKKWPDNINRLVKSDNFFGMKIDHQLSVEYKKILLGAIILIDFIHFN
;
A
#
# COMPACT_ATOMS: atom_id res chain seq x y z
N MET A 1 -8.22 -9.89 -4.34
CA MET A 1 -6.91 -10.20 -4.93
C MET A 1 -6.11 -10.84 -3.83
N ASP A 2 -5.69 -12.08 -4.03
CA ASP A 2 -5.27 -12.90 -2.91
C ASP A 2 -3.76 -13.05 -2.94
N ILE A 3 -3.15 -13.01 -1.76
CA ILE A 3 -1.72 -13.24 -1.57
C ILE A 3 -1.57 -14.59 -0.89
N HIS A 4 -0.87 -15.50 -1.56
CA HIS A 4 -0.62 -16.84 -1.07
C HIS A 4 0.87 -17.09 -0.90
N ASP A 5 1.21 -17.98 0.03
CA ASP A 5 2.47 -18.71 0.05
C ASP A 5 2.21 -20.22 -0.14
N ASP A 6 3.20 -21.04 0.15
CA ASP A 6 3.12 -22.50 0.07
C ASP A 6 2.24 -23.13 1.17
N GLU A 7 2.03 -22.42 2.27
CA GLU A 7 1.21 -22.88 3.39
C GLU A 7 -0.26 -22.45 3.27
N GLY A 8 -0.55 -21.37 2.54
CA GLY A 8 -1.92 -21.01 2.21
C GLY A 8 -2.13 -19.52 1.94
N LEU A 9 -3.28 -19.01 2.39
CA LEU A 9 -3.65 -17.60 2.24
C LEU A 9 -2.93 -16.76 3.30
N LEU A 10 -2.16 -15.76 2.86
CA LEU A 10 -1.55 -14.77 3.75
C LEU A 10 -2.48 -13.59 4.00
N GLY A 11 -3.26 -13.21 3.00
CA GLY A 11 -4.18 -12.09 3.07
C GLY A 11 -4.78 -11.76 1.71
N SER A 12 -5.63 -10.75 1.68
CA SER A 12 -6.27 -10.31 0.45
C SER A 12 -6.40 -8.80 0.37
N ILE A 13 -6.51 -8.31 -0.85
CA ILE A 13 -6.77 -6.91 -1.18
C ILE A 13 -8.06 -6.82 -1.97
N GLU A 14 -8.96 -5.98 -1.50
CA GLU A 14 -10.25 -5.73 -2.11
C GLU A 14 -10.35 -4.24 -2.48
N LYS A 15 -10.70 -3.95 -3.74
CA LYS A 15 -10.97 -2.57 -4.15
C LYS A 15 -12.32 -2.15 -3.56
N SER A 16 -12.33 -1.06 -2.81
CA SER A 16 -13.58 -0.51 -2.28
C SER A 16 -14.42 0.10 -3.41
N PHE A 17 -15.73 0.20 -3.18
CA PHE A 17 -16.64 0.98 -4.03
C PHE A 17 -16.32 2.48 -4.01
N ILE A 18 -15.59 2.95 -3.00
CA ILE A 18 -15.07 4.32 -2.94
C ILE A 18 -13.81 4.39 -3.81
N GLU A 19 -13.80 5.32 -4.77
CA GLU A 19 -12.66 5.52 -5.66
C GLU A 19 -11.34 5.67 -4.89
N ASN A 20 -10.29 5.03 -5.43
CA ASN A 20 -8.92 5.08 -4.92
C ASN A 20 -8.71 4.54 -3.50
N ARG A 21 -9.58 3.61 -3.05
CA ARG A 21 -9.41 2.89 -1.79
C ARG A 21 -9.33 1.38 -1.97
N TYR A 22 -8.45 0.77 -1.19
CA TYR A 22 -8.34 -0.68 -1.06
C TYR A 22 -8.42 -1.07 0.41
N ILE A 23 -9.11 -2.16 0.70
CA ILE A 23 -9.11 -2.80 2.00
C ILE A 23 -8.15 -3.97 1.94
N VAL A 24 -7.24 -4.03 2.90
CA VAL A 24 -6.34 -5.17 3.10
C VAL A 24 -6.88 -5.99 4.26
N ARG A 25 -6.99 -7.29 4.04
CA ARG A 25 -7.47 -8.28 5.00
C ARG A 25 -6.36 -9.29 5.28
N ASP A 26 -6.34 -9.81 6.49
CA ASP A 26 -5.41 -10.87 6.88
C ASP A 26 -5.87 -12.25 6.38
N LYS A 27 -5.15 -13.30 6.79
CA LYS A 27 -5.46 -14.69 6.46
C LYS A 27 -6.85 -15.14 6.95
N ASP A 28 -7.32 -14.55 8.05
CA ASP A 28 -8.62 -14.83 8.66
C ASP A 28 -9.73 -13.99 8.02
N GLN A 29 -9.38 -13.18 7.00
CA GLN A 29 -10.24 -12.27 6.25
C GLN A 29 -10.74 -11.07 7.06
N GLU A 30 -10.13 -10.84 8.23
CA GLU A 30 -10.42 -9.66 9.04
C GLU A 30 -9.72 -8.44 8.44
N PRO A 31 -10.40 -7.30 8.33
CA PRO A 31 -9.81 -6.09 7.79
C PRO A 31 -8.76 -5.55 8.75
N CYS A 32 -7.55 -5.31 8.23
CA CYS A 32 -6.42 -4.84 9.04
C CYS A 32 -5.90 -3.47 8.60
N PHE A 33 -5.97 -3.13 7.30
CA PHE A 33 -5.56 -1.83 6.80
C PHE A 33 -6.48 -1.28 5.70
N GLU A 34 -6.48 0.04 5.58
CA GLU A 34 -7.01 0.75 4.42
C GLU A 34 -5.87 1.45 3.68
N LEU A 35 -5.82 1.25 2.36
CA LEU A 35 -4.91 1.97 1.46
C LEU A 35 -5.73 2.99 0.71
N SER A 36 -5.45 4.28 0.91
CA SER A 36 -6.21 5.36 0.28
C SER A 36 -5.29 6.33 -0.47
N SER A 37 -5.74 6.80 -1.64
CA SER A 37 -5.04 7.86 -2.38
C SER A 37 -5.91 9.10 -2.48
N SER A 38 -5.32 10.27 -2.28
CA SER A 38 -6.01 11.56 -2.34
C SER A 38 -6.23 12.07 -3.78
N ILE A 39 -5.70 11.42 -4.82
CA ILE A 39 -5.74 11.91 -6.20
C ILE A 39 -6.01 10.78 -7.20
N VAL A 40 -6.85 11.06 -8.21
CA VAL A 40 -7.28 10.19 -9.34
C VAL A 40 -6.12 9.57 -10.14
N TRP A 41 -4.89 10.05 -9.94
CA TRP A 41 -3.66 9.59 -10.61
C TRP A 41 -2.76 8.73 -9.71
N ALA A 42 -3.25 8.23 -8.56
CA ALA A 42 -2.67 7.18 -7.72
C ALA A 42 -1.13 7.15 -7.60
N ARG A 43 -0.51 8.33 -7.38
CA ARG A 43 0.96 8.43 -7.23
C ARG A 43 1.42 8.14 -5.80
N SER A 44 0.51 8.13 -4.84
CA SER A 44 0.80 7.77 -3.47
C SER A 44 -0.42 7.16 -2.79
N PHE A 45 -0.19 6.20 -1.90
CA PHE A 45 -1.22 5.61 -1.05
C PHE A 45 -0.79 5.77 0.41
N ASN A 46 -1.66 6.35 1.23
CA ASN A 46 -1.52 6.30 2.68
C ASN A 46 -2.01 4.94 3.16
N ILE A 47 -1.33 4.37 4.15
CA ILE A 47 -1.70 3.12 4.80
C ILE A 47 -2.17 3.47 6.20
N GLU A 48 -3.46 3.24 6.47
CA GLU A 48 -4.06 3.45 7.77
C GLU A 48 -4.46 2.09 8.37
N ASN A 49 -4.33 1.94 9.68
CA ASN A 49 -4.98 0.84 10.39
C ASN A 49 -6.49 1.08 10.49
N MET A 50 -7.23 0.08 10.96
CA MET A 50 -8.70 0.20 11.09
C MET A 50 -9.14 1.28 12.12
N SER A 51 -8.24 1.74 12.98
CA SER A 51 -8.45 2.87 13.90
C SER A 51 -8.13 4.24 13.27
N ARG A 52 -7.77 4.28 11.98
CA ARG A 52 -7.36 5.48 11.22
C ARG A 52 -6.04 6.11 11.66
N GLU A 53 -5.17 5.34 12.28
CA GLU A 53 -3.79 5.77 12.54
C GLU A 53 -2.94 5.45 11.30
N GLU A 54 -2.15 6.42 10.85
CA GLU A 54 -1.21 6.24 9.75
C GLU A 54 -0.08 5.30 10.17
N VAL A 55 0.05 4.17 9.46
CA VAL A 55 1.08 3.15 9.71
C VAL A 55 2.07 3.03 8.56
N GLY A 56 1.92 3.85 7.53
CA GLY A 56 2.85 3.89 6.40
C GLY A 56 2.33 4.66 5.21
N VAL A 57 3.18 4.72 4.18
CA VAL A 57 2.91 5.39 2.92
C VAL A 57 3.65 4.68 1.78
N ILE A 58 3.02 4.63 0.62
CA ILE A 58 3.60 4.18 -0.65
C ILE A 58 3.70 5.41 -1.54
N GLU A 59 4.88 5.67 -2.11
CA GLU A 59 5.12 6.80 -3.01
C GLU A 59 5.71 6.33 -4.34
N LYS A 60 5.08 6.75 -5.44
CA LYS A 60 5.48 6.53 -6.83
C LYS A 60 5.78 7.88 -7.48
N LYS A 61 6.93 8.48 -7.10
CA LYS A 61 7.48 9.66 -7.78
C LYS A 61 8.72 9.28 -8.59
N TRP A 62 8.64 9.48 -9.90
CA TRP A 62 9.82 9.56 -10.76
C TRP A 62 10.29 11.01 -10.80
N PRO A 63 11.60 11.29 -10.66
CA PRO A 63 12.08 12.66 -10.73
C PRO A 63 12.04 13.12 -12.19
N ASP A 64 10.95 13.79 -12.57
CA ASP A 64 10.81 14.35 -13.93
C ASP A 64 11.81 15.50 -14.21
N ASN A 65 12.68 15.89 -13.26
CA ASN A 65 13.79 16.82 -13.47
C ASN A 65 14.84 16.75 -12.34
N ILE A 66 16.06 16.33 -12.66
CA ILE A 66 17.23 16.17 -11.76
C ILE A 66 17.68 17.47 -11.04
N ASN A 67 17.12 18.65 -11.36
CA ASN A 67 17.65 19.95 -10.91
C ASN A 67 16.83 20.69 -9.82
N ARG A 68 16.01 20.03 -9.00
CA ARG A 68 15.45 20.67 -7.79
C ARG A 68 15.51 19.76 -6.57
N LEU A 69 16.71 19.64 -6.01
CA LEU A 69 16.96 19.18 -4.65
C LEU A 69 16.62 20.30 -3.66
N VAL A 70 15.34 20.48 -3.30
CA VAL A 70 14.98 21.26 -2.10
C VAL A 70 13.70 20.66 -1.47
N LYS A 71 13.88 20.14 -0.24
CA LYS A 71 12.99 19.30 0.61
C LYS A 71 13.09 17.80 0.34
N SER A 72 13.40 17.07 1.40
CA SER A 72 14.14 15.80 1.46
C SER A 72 13.38 14.53 1.10
N ASP A 73 12.17 14.58 0.56
CA ASP A 73 11.29 13.40 0.53
C ASP A 73 10.81 13.12 -0.91
N ASN A 74 11.74 12.80 -1.79
CA ASN A 74 11.48 12.29 -3.14
C ASN A 74 11.81 10.79 -3.18
N PHE A 75 10.95 9.95 -2.60
CA PHE A 75 11.14 8.51 -2.54
C PHE A 75 10.24 7.79 -3.56
N PHE A 76 10.83 6.87 -4.33
CA PHE A 76 10.06 5.80 -4.96
C PHE A 76 10.16 4.59 -4.04
N GLY A 77 9.07 4.24 -3.37
CA GLY A 77 9.04 3.06 -2.51
C GLY A 77 7.97 3.13 -1.43
N MET A 78 8.12 2.26 -0.42
CA MET A 78 7.22 2.14 0.72
C MET A 78 7.94 2.46 2.03
N LYS A 79 7.31 3.27 2.88
CA LYS A 79 7.68 3.44 4.29
C LYS A 79 6.56 2.84 5.14
N ILE A 80 6.92 2.02 6.11
CA ILE A 80 6.01 1.32 7.02
C ILE A 80 6.52 1.42 8.44
N ASP A 81 5.62 1.42 9.41
CA ASP A 81 6.01 1.42 10.82
C ASP A 81 6.83 0.16 11.14
N HIS A 82 7.98 0.38 11.78
CA HIS A 82 8.86 -0.68 12.25
C HIS A 82 8.16 -1.65 13.22
N GLN A 83 7.16 -1.19 13.98
CA GLN A 83 6.43 -2.01 14.95
C GLN A 83 5.45 -2.99 14.31
N LEU A 84 5.13 -2.83 13.01
CA LEU A 84 4.27 -3.78 12.31
C LEU A 84 4.89 -5.18 12.31
N SER A 85 4.04 -6.19 12.53
CA SER A 85 4.43 -7.60 12.46
C SER A 85 4.98 -7.93 11.08
N VAL A 86 5.86 -8.94 11.01
CA VAL A 86 6.40 -9.42 9.73
C VAL A 86 5.28 -9.89 8.79
N GLU A 87 4.22 -10.48 9.34
CA GLU A 87 3.04 -10.93 8.59
C GLU A 87 2.35 -9.76 7.87
N TYR A 88 2.05 -8.66 8.56
CA TYR A 88 1.46 -7.49 7.94
C TYR A 88 2.38 -6.83 6.90
N LYS A 89 3.69 -6.81 7.16
CA LYS A 89 4.66 -6.30 6.17
C LYS A 89 4.65 -7.11 4.88
N LYS A 90 4.53 -8.44 4.96
CA LYS A 90 4.41 -9.32 3.78
C LYS A 90 3.14 -9.01 2.98
N ILE A 91 2.00 -8.90 3.66
CA ILE A 91 0.71 -8.61 3.02
C ILE A 91 0.76 -7.26 2.33
N LEU A 92 1.26 -6.22 2.99
CA LEU A 92 1.40 -4.88 2.41
C LEU A 92 2.34 -4.86 1.20
N LEU A 93 3.45 -5.60 1.23
CA LEU A 93 4.36 -5.71 0.09
C LEU A 93 3.67 -6.38 -1.11
N GLY A 94 2.92 -7.46 -0.87
CA GLY A 94 2.12 -8.11 -1.92
C GLY A 94 1.02 -7.19 -2.46
N ALA A 95 0.37 -6.42 -1.59
CA ALA A 95 -0.67 -5.47 -1.95
C ALA A 95 -0.18 -4.42 -2.94
N ILE A 96 1.00 -3.85 -2.67
CA ILE A 96 1.60 -2.84 -3.54
C ILE A 96 1.88 -3.39 -4.93
N ILE A 97 2.47 -4.60 -5.01
CA ILE A 97 2.76 -5.24 -6.29
C ILE A 97 1.47 -5.46 -7.07
N LEU A 98 0.45 -6.03 -6.45
CA LEU A 98 -0.83 -6.34 -7.10
C LEU A 98 -1.58 -5.08 -7.55
N ILE A 99 -1.55 -4.01 -6.75
CA ILE A 99 -2.10 -2.71 -7.12
C ILE A 99 -1.33 -2.14 -8.32
N ASP A 100 0.00 -2.22 -8.34
CA ASP A 100 0.81 -1.73 -9.46
C ASP A 100 0.43 -2.43 -10.77
N PHE A 101 0.27 -3.76 -10.75
CA PHE A 101 -0.19 -4.56 -11.90
C PHE A 101 -1.59 -4.17 -12.41
N ILE A 102 -2.47 -3.63 -11.56
CA ILE A 102 -3.80 -3.15 -11.99
C ILE A 102 -3.72 -1.80 -12.68
N HIS A 103 -2.92 -0.88 -12.14
CA HIS A 103 -2.97 0.54 -12.56
C HIS A 103 -1.91 0.90 -13.59
N PHE A 104 -0.84 0.12 -13.74
CA PHE A 104 0.30 0.48 -14.56
C PHE A 104 0.68 -0.68 -15.50
N ASN A 105 0.22 -0.57 -16.75
CA ASN A 105 0.72 -1.30 -17.92
C ASN A 105 1.63 -0.39 -18.74
#